data_AF-A0A9P0BR17-F1
#
_entry.id   AF-A0A9P0BR17-F1
#
_cell.length_a   1.000
_cell.length_b   1.000
_cell.length_c   1.000
_cell.angle_alpha   90.00
_cell.angle_beta   90.00
_cell.angle_gamma   90.00
#
_symmetry.space_group_name_H-M   'P 1'
#
loop_
_entity.id
_entity.type
_entity.pdbx_description
1 polymer ?
#
loop_
_entity_poly.entity_id
_entity_poly.type
_entity_poly.pdbx_seq_one_letter_code
_entity_poly.pdbx_strand_id
1 'polypeptide(L)'
;MCSQSDCYKVIFTVILVLVISVDCLSATSKFGRNSGLHDAWKVRDEGKNDTLKRQGRGFLFGGGLFALGKVLNFFPVGGERECQPTEGYNIAKAGICLNQYDCRQRDGRATGDCAHGLGVCCVFEVSCGGSVQNNLTYFMSPGFPELWSGEQDCNITIEKTHAGIMQLRIDFLHFTIGQPNRMTGDCDEDAMILKDGDSEFKLCGQNHGQHVYYTLSTASEKREAGDLPGTRTISLSMRMRGGDMPRIWLMRLAQMPLAHTSPHGCMQYYNTDNGTIKTFNFATNGRHLASQDYKACIRRNSGFCSIRYAPCDHRSFRIGPSSGTPAVIDPVDTQQDEMMPVDDTQTQEDEIEGSGNEPDVDQREPPQPSLLSRVRKHIKKQIAISLISGTEEKEKTDRTRRVDE
;
A
#
# COMPACT_ATOMS: atom_id res chain seq x y z
N MET A 1 26.37 6.07 61.26
CA MET A 1 25.06 6.69 61.00
C MET A 1 25.30 8.11 60.53
N CYS A 2 25.31 8.37 59.22
CA CYS A 2 25.25 9.74 58.71
C CYS A 2 23.78 10.08 58.49
N SER A 3 23.32 11.15 59.14
CA SER A 3 21.94 11.60 59.10
C SER A 3 21.54 12.07 57.70
N GLN A 4 20.33 11.72 57.29
CA GLN A 4 19.71 12.05 55.99
C GLN A 4 19.67 13.58 55.71
N SER A 5 19.85 14.40 56.76
CA SER A 5 20.00 15.86 56.70
C SER A 5 21.24 16.34 55.92
N ASP A 6 22.37 15.63 56.05
CA ASP A 6 23.66 16.18 55.60
C ASP A 6 23.93 15.88 54.12
N CYS A 7 23.33 14.81 53.58
CA CYS A 7 23.36 14.52 52.14
C CYS A 7 22.58 15.57 51.32
N TYR A 8 21.45 16.07 51.84
CA TYR A 8 20.62 17.03 51.11
C TYR A 8 21.30 18.41 51.00
N LYS A 9 22.06 18.82 52.02
CA LYS A 9 22.82 20.08 52.01
C LYS A 9 23.96 20.06 50.99
N VAL A 10 24.63 18.93 50.81
CA VAL A 10 25.71 18.76 49.82
C VAL A 10 25.15 18.77 48.40
N ILE A 11 24.02 18.09 48.16
CA ILE A 11 23.36 18.09 46.84
C ILE A 11 22.87 19.50 46.48
N PHE A 12 22.25 20.21 47.42
CA PHE A 12 21.74 21.56 47.17
C PHE A 12 22.85 22.58 46.91
N THR A 13 24.00 22.46 47.59
CA THR A 13 25.16 23.34 47.35
C THR A 13 25.85 23.07 46.01
N VAL A 14 25.92 21.81 45.56
CA VAL A 14 26.44 21.47 44.22
C VAL A 14 25.53 22.00 43.11
N ILE A 15 24.21 21.91 43.27
CA ILE A 15 23.25 22.45 42.30
C ILE A 15 23.34 23.98 42.24
N LEU A 16 23.49 24.66 43.39
CA LEU A 16 23.58 26.12 43.44
C LEU A 16 24.88 26.65 42.81
N VAL A 17 26.00 25.92 42.94
CA VAL A 17 27.28 26.24 42.27
C VAL A 17 27.21 26.01 40.76
N LEU A 18 26.47 24.98 40.31
CA LEU A 18 26.27 24.72 38.88
C LEU A 18 25.35 25.75 38.21
N VAL A 19 24.34 26.26 38.93
CA VAL A 19 23.46 27.32 38.39
C VAL A 19 24.19 28.66 38.28
N ILE A 20 25.04 29.02 39.25
CA ILE A 20 25.82 30.27 39.21
C ILE A 20 26.90 30.25 38.11
N SER A 21 27.41 29.08 37.73
CA SER A 21 28.44 28.96 36.68
C SER A 21 27.90 28.98 35.25
N VAL A 22 26.58 28.77 35.05
CA VAL A 22 25.94 28.84 33.73
C VAL A 22 25.54 30.28 33.35
N ASP A 23 25.28 31.16 34.33
CA ASP A 23 24.88 32.55 34.08
C ASP A 23 26.06 33.53 33.80
N CYS A 24 27.30 33.05 33.73
CA CYS A 24 28.49 33.85 33.40
C CYS A 24 29.03 33.66 31.96
N LEU A 25 28.38 32.86 31.10
CA LEU A 25 28.77 32.67 29.70
C LEU A 25 27.69 33.14 28.69
N SER A 26 27.19 34.37 28.85
CA SER A 26 26.59 35.11 27.74
C SER A 26 26.56 36.61 28.01
N ALA A 27 27.69 37.28 27.77
CA ALA A 27 27.68 38.72 27.51
C ALA A 27 28.94 39.19 26.74
N THR A 28 28.71 39.54 25.47
CA THR A 28 29.35 40.64 24.71
C THR A 28 30.79 40.50 24.20
N SER A 29 30.94 40.39 22.87
CA SER A 29 32.08 40.93 22.13
C SER A 29 31.61 42.07 21.21
N LYS A 30 31.85 43.33 21.61
CA LYS A 30 31.75 44.51 20.75
C LYS A 30 33.06 44.68 19.99
N PHE A 31 33.00 44.67 18.66
CA PHE A 31 34.14 44.91 17.77
C PHE A 31 34.35 46.42 17.60
N GLY A 32 35.58 46.88 17.82
CA GLY A 32 35.99 48.28 17.86
C GLY A 32 36.10 48.93 16.48
N ARG A 33 35.83 50.24 16.46
CA ARG A 33 35.95 51.16 15.33
C ARG A 33 37.36 51.75 15.34
N ASN A 34 38.07 51.71 14.22
CA ASN A 34 39.28 52.52 14.03
C ASN A 34 39.28 53.15 12.64
N SER A 35 39.73 54.40 12.57
CA SER A 35 39.69 55.30 11.41
C SER A 35 41.09 55.69 10.94
N GLY A 36 41.24 55.84 9.62
CA GLY A 36 42.39 56.42 8.90
C GLY A 36 43.25 55.37 8.20
N LEU A 37 43.81 55.54 7.00
CA LEU A 37 43.90 56.64 6.02
C LEU A 37 44.69 56.08 4.80
N HIS A 38 44.48 56.60 3.58
CA HIS A 38 45.25 56.40 2.30
C HIS A 38 45.10 55.03 1.58
N ASP A 39 44.96 54.87 0.26
CA ASP A 39 45.13 55.76 -0.90
C ASP A 39 44.32 55.27 -2.13
N ALA A 40 44.13 56.21 -3.06
CA ALA A 40 43.58 56.16 -4.42
C ALA A 40 43.83 54.90 -5.26
N TRP A 41 42.91 54.58 -6.19
CA TRP A 41 43.15 54.67 -7.66
C TRP A 41 41.81 54.70 -8.44
N LYS A 42 41.80 55.53 -9.47
CA LYS A 42 40.69 55.98 -10.34
C LYS A 42 40.11 54.87 -11.24
N VAL A 43 38.88 55.07 -11.77
CA VAL A 43 38.61 55.37 -13.21
C VAL A 43 37.11 55.61 -13.48
N ARG A 44 36.87 56.81 -14.08
CA ARG A 44 35.82 57.32 -14.99
C ARG A 44 34.31 57.11 -14.77
N ASP A 45 33.72 58.29 -14.63
CA ASP A 45 32.37 58.77 -14.91
C ASP A 45 32.08 58.84 -16.43
N GLU A 46 30.83 58.61 -16.84
CA GLU A 46 30.22 59.26 -18.00
C GLU A 46 28.69 59.18 -17.90
N GLY A 47 28.09 60.29 -17.47
CA GLY A 47 26.65 60.51 -17.54
C GLY A 47 26.19 61.00 -18.92
N LYS A 48 24.88 60.90 -19.18
CA LYS A 48 24.13 61.87 -19.98
C LYS A 48 22.64 61.84 -19.63
N ASN A 49 22.13 63.07 -19.49
CA ASN A 49 20.76 63.45 -19.20
C ASN A 49 19.79 63.06 -20.33
N ASP A 50 18.51 62.87 -20.00
CA ASP A 50 17.46 63.60 -20.70
C ASP A 50 16.16 63.76 -19.89
N THR A 51 15.52 64.88 -20.17
CA THR A 51 14.49 65.60 -19.42
C THR A 51 13.06 65.12 -19.64
N LEU A 52 12.32 64.97 -18.52
CA LEU A 52 11.04 65.62 -18.20
C LEU A 52 9.90 65.62 -19.25
N LYS A 53 8.82 64.89 -18.95
CA LYS A 53 7.45 65.42 -19.12
C LYS A 53 6.49 64.91 -18.05
N ARG A 54 5.76 65.86 -17.49
CA ARG A 54 4.93 65.82 -16.29
C ARG A 54 3.48 66.04 -16.72
N GLN A 55 2.56 65.21 -16.23
CA GLN A 55 1.12 65.48 -16.04
C GLN A 55 0.59 64.24 -15.27
N GLY A 56 0.05 64.27 -14.06
CA GLY A 56 -0.51 65.36 -13.26
C GLY A 56 -2.00 65.11 -13.03
N ARG A 57 -2.37 64.35 -11.98
CA ARG A 57 -3.58 64.57 -11.17
C ARG A 57 -3.57 63.62 -9.96
N GLY A 58 -3.69 64.22 -8.77
CA GLY A 58 -3.59 63.52 -7.49
C GLY A 58 -4.95 63.19 -6.85
N PHE A 59 -4.80 62.62 -5.66
CA PHE A 59 -5.73 62.55 -4.53
C PHE A 59 -7.04 61.76 -4.69
N LEU A 60 -7.14 60.62 -4.00
CA LEU A 60 -7.78 60.54 -2.67
C LEU A 60 -7.55 59.15 -2.03
N PHE A 61 -7.46 59.16 -0.70
CA PHE A 61 -7.23 58.02 0.18
C PHE A 61 -8.40 57.01 0.18
N GLY A 62 -8.07 55.73 0.31
CA GLY A 62 -9.03 54.66 0.64
C GLY A 62 -8.28 53.35 0.84
N GLY A 63 -8.06 52.97 2.10
CA GLY A 63 -7.28 51.80 2.48
C GLY A 63 -7.83 50.49 1.93
N GLY A 64 -6.91 49.60 1.58
CA GLY A 64 -7.19 48.26 1.12
C GLY A 64 -5.89 47.54 0.82
N LEU A 65 -5.13 47.19 1.88
CA LEU A 65 -4.22 46.06 1.78
C LEU A 65 -5.08 44.85 1.40
N PHE A 66 -5.12 44.49 0.12
CA PHE A 66 -5.44 43.14 -0.27
C PHE A 66 -4.28 42.27 0.19
N ALA A 67 -4.30 41.94 1.49
CA ALA A 67 -3.59 40.79 1.99
C ALA A 67 -4.10 39.61 1.16
N LEU A 68 -3.22 39.04 0.34
CA LEU A 68 -3.41 37.69 -0.19
C LEU A 68 -3.84 36.83 0.99
N GLY A 69 -5.10 36.40 0.98
CA GLY A 69 -5.74 35.73 2.09
C GLY A 69 -4.93 34.48 2.43
N LYS A 70 -4.16 34.54 3.52
CA LYS A 70 -3.53 33.37 4.10
C LYS A 70 -4.66 32.52 4.65
N VAL A 71 -5.09 31.53 3.89
CA VAL A 71 -5.98 30.48 4.36
C VAL A 71 -5.28 29.81 5.53
N LEU A 72 -5.90 29.85 6.70
CA LEU A 72 -5.35 29.21 7.90
C LEU A 72 -5.32 27.69 7.66
N ASN A 73 -4.13 27.10 7.66
CA ASN A 73 -4.00 25.66 7.63
C ASN A 73 -4.19 25.13 9.05
N PHE A 74 -5.35 24.54 9.32
CA PHE A 74 -5.69 23.95 10.62
C PHE A 74 -5.09 22.56 10.82
N PHE A 75 -4.43 22.00 9.80
CA PHE A 75 -3.83 20.67 9.88
C PHE A 75 -2.31 20.79 10.09
N PRO A 76 -1.76 20.18 11.17
CA PRO A 76 -0.31 20.11 11.32
C PRO A 76 0.29 19.30 10.18
N VAL A 77 1.30 19.87 9.53
CA VAL A 77 2.08 19.20 8.48
C VAL A 77 2.72 17.94 9.09
N GLY A 78 2.42 16.76 8.52
CA GLY A 78 2.93 15.47 9.02
C GLY A 78 1.98 14.68 9.93
N GLY A 79 0.72 15.13 10.10
CA GLY A 79 -0.35 14.41 10.83
C GLY A 79 -1.50 13.95 9.94
N GLU A 80 -1.23 13.68 8.66
CA GLU A 80 -2.19 13.29 7.63
C GLU A 80 -2.93 12.00 8.04
N ARG A 81 -4.23 12.11 8.36
CA ARG A 81 -5.06 10.97 8.75
C ARG A 81 -5.71 10.36 7.52
N GLU A 82 -5.71 9.04 7.45
CA GLU A 82 -6.50 8.31 6.46
C GLU A 82 -8.01 8.56 6.69
N CYS A 83 -8.73 8.79 5.61
CA CYS A 83 -10.19 8.96 5.59
C CYS A 83 -10.78 8.01 4.53
N GLN A 84 -12.08 7.73 4.65
CA GLN A 84 -12.80 6.96 3.64
C GLN A 84 -13.56 7.93 2.72
N PRO A 85 -13.44 7.79 1.38
CA PRO A 85 -14.23 8.55 0.44
C PRO A 85 -15.74 8.28 0.59
N THR A 86 -16.59 9.20 0.12
CA THR A 86 -18.05 9.03 0.16
C THR A 86 -18.51 7.76 -0.56
N GLU A 87 -19.54 7.11 0.00
CA GLU A 87 -20.25 6.00 -0.62
C GLU A 87 -20.72 6.37 -2.04
N GLY A 88 -20.15 5.71 -3.05
CA GLY A 88 -20.35 6.02 -4.47
C GLY A 88 -19.04 6.25 -5.24
N TYR A 89 -17.96 6.59 -4.55
CA TYR A 89 -16.64 6.67 -5.16
C TYR A 89 -15.88 5.35 -5.04
N ASN A 90 -16.14 4.43 -5.97
CA ASN A 90 -15.63 3.06 -5.88
C ASN A 90 -14.18 2.89 -6.35
N ILE A 91 -13.55 3.95 -6.87
CA ILE A 91 -12.17 3.90 -7.37
C ILE A 91 -11.18 3.83 -6.21
N ALA A 92 -11.43 4.57 -5.12
CA ALA A 92 -10.51 4.64 -3.98
C ALA A 92 -11.19 4.16 -2.70
N LYS A 93 -10.48 3.32 -1.93
CA LYS A 93 -10.96 2.83 -0.62
C LYS A 93 -10.57 3.74 0.55
N ALA A 94 -9.57 4.59 0.33
CA ALA A 94 -9.01 5.49 1.34
C ALA A 94 -8.42 6.74 0.65
N GLY A 95 -8.50 7.88 1.32
CA GLY A 95 -7.82 9.12 0.97
C GLY A 95 -7.11 9.72 2.19
N ILE A 96 -6.60 10.94 2.03
CA ILE A 96 -5.99 11.72 3.10
C ILE A 96 -6.91 12.89 3.47
N CYS A 97 -7.19 13.05 4.76
CA CYS A 97 -7.97 14.18 5.25
C CYS A 97 -7.15 15.47 5.14
N LEU A 98 -7.55 16.36 4.24
CA LEU A 98 -6.88 17.62 3.95
C LEU A 98 -7.87 18.79 3.93
N ASN A 99 -7.35 20.01 4.00
CA ASN A 99 -8.13 21.18 3.60
C ASN A 99 -8.48 21.08 2.11
N GLN A 100 -9.68 21.55 1.74
CA GLN A 100 -10.14 21.64 0.36
C GLN A 100 -9.15 22.38 -0.56
N TYR A 101 -8.49 23.42 -0.06
CA TYR A 101 -7.50 24.17 -0.81
C TYR A 101 -6.23 23.35 -1.06
N ASP A 102 -5.68 22.73 0.00
CA ASP A 102 -4.48 21.90 -0.08
C ASP A 102 -4.69 20.68 -0.98
N CYS A 103 -5.87 20.07 -0.91
CA CYS A 103 -6.24 18.95 -1.77
C CYS A 103 -6.16 19.34 -3.26
N ARG A 104 -6.72 20.50 -3.63
CA ARG A 104 -6.68 21.00 -5.01
C ARG A 104 -5.28 21.44 -5.44
N GLN A 105 -4.49 22.03 -4.55
CA GLN A 105 -3.12 22.43 -4.87
C GLN A 105 -2.19 21.24 -5.14
N ARG A 106 -2.49 20.09 -4.55
CA ARG A 106 -1.73 18.84 -4.73
C ARG A 106 -2.34 17.95 -5.82
N ASP A 107 -3.18 18.51 -6.69
CA ASP A 107 -3.89 17.81 -7.77
C ASP A 107 -4.72 16.60 -7.30
N GLY A 108 -5.23 16.65 -6.07
CA GLY A 108 -6.10 15.63 -5.51
C GLY A 108 -7.58 15.93 -5.73
N ARG A 109 -8.39 14.87 -5.71
CA ARG A 109 -9.84 14.93 -5.81
C ARG A 109 -10.49 14.88 -4.44
N ALA A 110 -11.24 15.92 -4.09
CA ALA A 110 -12.02 15.98 -2.85
C ALA A 110 -13.26 15.09 -2.98
N THR A 111 -13.36 14.07 -2.12
CA THR A 111 -14.41 13.05 -2.18
C THR A 111 -14.95 12.77 -0.78
N GLY A 112 -15.86 13.62 -0.32
CA GLY A 112 -16.47 13.51 1.01
C GLY A 112 -15.79 14.35 2.08
N ASP A 113 -16.41 14.37 3.25
CA ASP A 113 -16.00 15.21 4.37
C ASP A 113 -15.18 14.40 5.41
N CYS A 114 -14.25 15.07 6.08
CA CYS A 114 -13.47 14.49 7.16
C CYS A 114 -13.30 15.49 8.31
N ALA A 115 -12.74 15.04 9.43
CA ALA A 115 -12.51 15.86 10.63
C ALA A 115 -13.76 16.66 11.07
N HIS A 116 -14.93 16.00 11.10
CA HIS A 116 -16.23 16.62 11.43
C HIS A 116 -16.63 17.80 10.52
N GLY A 117 -16.27 17.74 9.23
CA GLY A 117 -16.62 18.75 8.23
C GLY A 117 -15.63 19.91 8.13
N LEU A 118 -14.49 19.83 8.83
CA LEU A 118 -13.42 20.83 8.75
C LEU A 118 -12.45 20.57 7.58
N GLY A 119 -12.49 19.38 7.00
CA GLY A 119 -11.67 18.99 5.86
C GLY A 119 -12.44 18.11 4.89
N VAL A 120 -11.79 17.80 3.77
CA VAL A 120 -12.30 16.90 2.75
C VAL A 120 -11.40 15.68 2.63
N CYS A 121 -11.99 14.54 2.27
CA CYS A 121 -11.22 13.34 2.00
C CYS A 121 -10.60 13.44 0.61
N CYS A 122 -9.30 13.72 0.56
CA CYS A 122 -8.57 13.94 -0.66
C CYS A 122 -8.00 12.64 -1.21
N VAL A 123 -8.31 12.32 -2.47
CA VAL A 123 -7.79 11.14 -3.16
C VAL A 123 -6.83 11.59 -4.25
N PHE A 124 -5.62 11.02 -4.27
CA PHE A 124 -4.62 11.30 -5.29
C PHE A 124 -4.63 10.19 -6.33
N GLU A 125 -4.67 10.58 -7.60
CA GLU A 125 -4.84 9.66 -8.73
C GLU A 125 -3.83 10.00 -9.80
N VAL A 126 -3.23 8.97 -10.38
CA VAL A 126 -2.25 9.09 -11.44
C VAL A 126 -2.50 8.03 -12.49
N SER A 127 -2.25 8.39 -13.75
CA SER A 127 -2.21 7.46 -14.87
C SER A 127 -0.89 7.61 -15.62
N CYS A 128 -0.79 7.01 -16.80
CA CYS A 128 0.44 6.96 -17.59
C CYS A 128 1.02 8.35 -17.86
N GLY A 129 2.33 8.49 -17.68
CA GLY A 129 3.08 9.73 -17.85
C GLY A 129 3.05 10.67 -16.63
N GLY A 130 2.27 10.35 -15.59
CA GLY A 130 2.20 11.17 -14.38
C GLY A 130 3.32 10.92 -13.37
N SER A 131 3.45 11.83 -12.41
CA SER A 131 4.36 11.71 -11.26
C SER A 131 3.59 11.59 -9.94
N VAL A 132 4.04 10.69 -9.07
CA VAL A 132 3.51 10.47 -7.73
C VAL A 132 4.31 11.31 -6.75
N GLN A 133 3.74 12.44 -6.33
CA GLN A 133 4.35 13.36 -5.36
C GLN A 133 3.76 13.23 -3.96
N ASN A 134 2.54 12.70 -3.85
CA ASN A 134 1.82 12.56 -2.60
C ASN A 134 1.83 11.11 -2.11
N ASN A 135 1.78 10.95 -0.79
CA ASN A 135 1.56 9.63 -0.21
C ASN A 135 0.12 9.17 -0.50
N LEU A 136 -0.11 7.86 -0.51
CA LEU A 136 -1.42 7.24 -0.76
C LEU A 136 -2.02 7.65 -2.11
N THR A 137 -1.26 7.44 -3.19
CA THR A 137 -1.68 7.73 -4.56
C THR A 137 -2.16 6.45 -5.26
N TYR A 138 -3.24 6.54 -6.03
CA TYR A 138 -3.78 5.46 -6.83
C TYR A 138 -3.25 5.53 -8.26
N PHE A 139 -2.56 4.49 -8.70
CA PHE A 139 -2.12 4.33 -10.08
C PHE A 139 -3.09 3.43 -10.84
N MET A 140 -3.69 3.96 -11.90
CA MET A 140 -4.74 3.29 -12.68
C MET A 140 -4.40 3.20 -14.16
N SER A 141 -4.96 2.18 -14.83
CA SER A 141 -4.91 2.05 -16.28
C SER A 141 -5.62 3.20 -16.98
N PRO A 142 -5.17 3.60 -18.19
CA PRO A 142 -5.90 4.56 -19.01
C PRO A 142 -7.35 4.10 -19.23
N GLY A 143 -8.32 4.99 -19.00
CA GLY A 143 -9.73 4.67 -19.17
C GLY A 143 -10.34 3.80 -18.07
N PHE A 144 -9.64 3.55 -16.94
CA PHE A 144 -10.22 2.83 -15.80
C PHE A 144 -11.59 3.41 -15.41
N PRO A 145 -12.64 2.58 -15.18
CA PRO A 145 -12.63 1.13 -14.97
C PRO A 145 -12.74 0.26 -16.23
N GLU A 146 -12.64 0.83 -17.42
CA GLU A 146 -12.68 0.06 -18.67
C GLU A 146 -11.42 -0.81 -18.84
N LEU A 147 -11.58 -1.93 -19.56
CA LEU A 147 -10.46 -2.80 -19.89
C LEU A 147 -9.58 -2.12 -20.93
N TRP A 148 -8.28 -2.15 -20.69
CA TRP A 148 -7.29 -1.53 -21.55
C TRP A 148 -6.64 -2.56 -22.46
N SER A 149 -6.64 -2.31 -23.77
CA SER A 149 -6.06 -3.16 -24.82
C SER A 149 -4.91 -2.50 -25.59
N GLY A 150 -4.43 -1.34 -25.14
CA GLY A 150 -3.34 -0.63 -25.81
C GLY A 150 -2.01 -1.37 -25.73
N GLU A 151 -1.17 -1.26 -26.75
CA GLU A 151 0.19 -1.84 -26.82
C GLU A 151 1.29 -0.87 -26.36
N GLN A 152 0.90 0.26 -25.76
CA GLN A 152 1.84 1.31 -25.34
C GLN A 152 2.29 1.09 -23.91
N ASP A 153 3.60 1.17 -23.67
CA ASP A 153 4.14 1.11 -22.31
C ASP A 153 3.62 2.31 -21.49
N CYS A 154 3.18 2.03 -20.26
CA CYS A 154 2.62 3.03 -19.36
C CYS A 154 3.55 3.23 -18.16
N ASN A 155 4.23 4.37 -18.12
CA ASN A 155 5.26 4.65 -17.11
C ASN A 155 4.80 5.76 -16.17
N ILE A 156 5.12 5.63 -14.88
CA ILE A 156 4.98 6.69 -13.89
C ILE A 156 6.28 6.86 -13.09
N THR A 157 6.52 8.07 -12.62
CA THR A 157 7.63 8.39 -11.72
C THR A 157 7.10 8.53 -10.30
N ILE A 158 7.79 7.95 -9.32
CA ILE A 158 7.46 8.06 -7.91
C ILE A 158 8.54 8.89 -7.25
N GLU A 159 8.17 10.07 -6.79
CA GLU A 159 9.02 10.99 -6.04
C GLU A 159 8.85 10.70 -4.55
N LYS A 160 9.98 10.56 -3.84
CA LYS A 160 9.94 10.38 -2.39
C LYS A 160 9.35 11.63 -1.75
N THR A 161 8.27 11.47 -0.97
CA THR A 161 7.66 12.59 -0.24
C THR A 161 8.63 13.27 0.73
N HIS A 162 9.54 12.47 1.31
CA HIS A 162 10.66 12.96 2.11
C HIS A 162 11.79 11.91 2.19
N ALA A 163 12.98 12.33 2.61
CA ALA A 163 14.17 11.45 2.69
C ALA A 163 14.01 10.24 3.63
N GLY A 164 13.19 10.35 4.68
CA GLY A 164 12.92 9.26 5.63
C GLY A 164 12.04 8.10 5.10
N ILE A 165 11.63 8.11 3.82
CA ILE A 165 10.89 7.00 3.20
C ILE A 165 11.84 5.85 2.87
N MET A 166 11.58 4.68 3.45
CA MET A 166 12.46 3.51 3.38
C MET A 166 11.86 2.38 2.53
N GLN A 167 10.54 2.36 2.38
CA GLN A 167 9.84 1.26 1.73
C GLN A 167 8.61 1.77 0.98
N LEU A 168 8.35 1.17 -0.18
CA LEU A 168 7.14 1.37 -0.94
C LEU A 168 6.23 0.17 -0.73
N ARG A 169 4.99 0.42 -0.29
CA ARG A 169 3.92 -0.57 -0.27
C ARG A 169 3.02 -0.36 -1.48
N ILE A 170 2.81 -1.42 -2.24
CA ILE A 170 1.92 -1.45 -3.39
C ILE A 170 0.80 -2.43 -3.05
N ASP A 171 -0.43 -1.95 -2.92
CA ASP A 171 -1.60 -2.81 -2.78
C ASP A 171 -2.31 -2.94 -4.13
N PHE A 172 -2.52 -4.18 -4.59
CA PHE A 172 -3.18 -4.48 -5.86
C PHE A 172 -4.71 -4.53 -5.66
N LEU A 173 -5.39 -3.38 -5.73
CA LEU A 173 -6.85 -3.34 -5.63
C LEU A 173 -7.50 -4.04 -6.82
N HIS A 174 -7.01 -3.80 -8.03
CA HIS A 174 -7.28 -4.63 -9.22
C HIS A 174 -5.96 -4.78 -9.96
N PHE A 175 -5.62 -5.99 -10.38
CA PHE A 175 -4.41 -6.21 -11.15
C PHE A 175 -4.55 -7.48 -11.97
N THR A 176 -4.70 -7.30 -13.27
CA THR A 176 -4.73 -8.36 -14.27
C THR A 176 -4.05 -7.86 -15.51
N ILE A 177 -2.89 -8.44 -15.79
CA ILE A 177 -2.13 -8.23 -17.03
C ILE A 177 -1.77 -9.59 -17.64
N GLY A 178 -1.09 -9.60 -18.78
CA GLY A 178 -0.68 -10.83 -19.47
C GLY A 178 0.02 -11.84 -18.55
N GLN A 179 -0.22 -13.12 -18.83
CA GLN A 179 0.39 -14.23 -18.09
C GLN A 179 1.88 -14.38 -18.47
N PRO A 180 2.72 -14.95 -17.58
CA PRO A 180 4.10 -15.27 -17.93
C PRO A 180 4.17 -16.28 -19.07
N ASN A 181 5.33 -16.31 -19.73
CA ASN A 181 5.68 -17.29 -20.74
C ASN A 181 5.43 -18.71 -20.23
N ARG A 182 4.82 -19.55 -21.06
CA ARG A 182 4.37 -20.90 -20.68
C ARG A 182 5.54 -21.82 -20.31
N MET A 183 6.69 -21.62 -20.94
CA MET A 183 7.85 -22.51 -20.83
C MET A 183 8.85 -22.01 -19.79
N THR A 184 9.16 -20.70 -19.79
CA THR A 184 10.16 -20.13 -18.90
C THR A 184 9.57 -19.68 -17.57
N GLY A 185 8.29 -19.26 -17.53
CA GLY A 185 7.69 -18.62 -16.36
C GLY A 185 8.04 -17.14 -16.21
N ASP A 186 8.78 -16.56 -17.16
CA ASP A 186 9.18 -15.15 -17.15
C ASP A 186 8.10 -14.23 -17.76
N CYS A 187 8.09 -12.98 -17.32
CA CYS A 187 7.18 -11.94 -17.79
C CYS A 187 7.76 -11.22 -19.03
N ASP A 188 7.86 -11.93 -20.15
CA ASP A 188 8.52 -11.43 -21.37
C ASP A 188 7.69 -10.35 -22.07
N GLU A 189 6.39 -10.60 -22.24
CA GLU A 189 5.45 -9.71 -22.90
C GLU A 189 4.99 -8.59 -21.95
N ASP A 190 3.93 -8.87 -21.19
CA ASP A 190 3.35 -7.94 -20.23
C ASP A 190 4.06 -8.06 -18.89
N ALA A 191 4.52 -6.94 -18.36
CA ALA A 191 5.18 -6.89 -17.07
C ALA A 191 4.97 -5.54 -16.38
N MET A 192 4.64 -5.59 -15.10
CA MET A 192 4.90 -4.50 -14.18
C MET A 192 6.37 -4.58 -13.77
N ILE A 193 7.08 -3.46 -13.89
CA ILE A 193 8.50 -3.34 -13.66
C ILE A 193 8.72 -2.15 -12.71
N LEU A 194 9.16 -2.42 -11.49
CA LEU A 194 9.58 -1.42 -10.53
C LEU A 194 11.10 -1.34 -10.52
N LYS A 195 11.65 -0.17 -10.85
CA LYS A 195 13.10 0.08 -10.89
C LYS A 195 13.49 1.14 -9.88
N ASP A 196 14.46 0.78 -9.04
CA ASP A 196 15.13 1.68 -8.10
C ASP A 196 16.65 1.52 -8.23
N GLY A 197 17.28 2.42 -8.99
CA GLY A 197 18.69 2.28 -9.34
C GLY A 197 18.96 1.00 -10.12
N ASP A 198 19.86 0.17 -9.58
CA ASP A 198 20.27 -1.11 -10.17
C ASP A 198 19.33 -2.28 -9.79
N SER A 199 18.40 -2.05 -8.85
CA SER A 199 17.44 -3.07 -8.43
C SER A 199 16.16 -2.99 -9.25
N GLU A 200 15.70 -4.14 -9.74
CA GLU A 200 14.51 -4.29 -10.57
C GLU A 200 13.62 -5.40 -10.00
N PHE A 201 12.33 -5.12 -9.88
CA PHE A 201 11.30 -6.11 -9.53
C PHE A 201 10.29 -6.22 -10.67
N LYS A 202 10.02 -7.45 -11.11
CA LYS A 202 9.10 -7.76 -12.22
C LYS A 202 7.94 -8.62 -11.74
N LEU A 203 6.73 -8.27 -12.17
CA LEU A 203 5.50 -8.98 -11.83
C LEU A 203 4.54 -9.02 -13.03
N CYS A 204 3.88 -10.16 -13.26
CA CYS A 204 2.83 -10.30 -14.27
C CYS A 204 1.70 -11.23 -13.82
N GLY A 205 0.69 -11.37 -14.67
CA GLY A 205 -0.50 -12.17 -14.42
C GLY A 205 -1.53 -11.51 -13.49
N GLN A 206 -2.13 -12.30 -12.60
CA GLN A 206 -3.27 -11.90 -11.75
C GLN A 206 -2.86 -11.81 -10.29
N ASN A 207 -2.95 -10.61 -9.70
CA ASN A 207 -2.50 -10.35 -8.32
C ASN A 207 -3.53 -9.56 -7.50
N HIS A 208 -4.81 -9.60 -7.88
CA HIS A 208 -5.89 -8.93 -7.17
C HIS A 208 -5.92 -9.29 -5.67
N GLY A 209 -6.03 -8.26 -4.82
CA GLY A 209 -6.11 -8.41 -3.37
C GLY A 209 -4.78 -8.78 -2.69
N GLN A 210 -3.68 -8.81 -3.44
CA GLN A 210 -2.34 -9.00 -2.88
C GLN A 210 -1.62 -7.67 -2.70
N HIS A 211 -0.43 -7.71 -2.10
CA HIS A 211 0.40 -6.53 -1.86
C HIS A 211 1.89 -6.87 -1.93
N VAL A 212 2.69 -5.85 -2.22
CA VAL A 212 4.15 -5.91 -2.27
C VAL A 212 4.74 -4.82 -1.37
N TYR A 213 5.71 -5.22 -0.56
CA TYR A 213 6.56 -4.38 0.25
C TYR A 213 7.95 -4.33 -0.42
N TYR A 214 8.25 -3.24 -1.11
CA TYR A 214 9.51 -3.06 -1.81
C TYR A 214 10.44 -2.15 -1.02
N THR A 215 11.56 -2.70 -0.53
CA THR A 215 12.56 -1.94 0.22
C THR A 215 13.33 -1.05 -0.75
N LEU A 216 13.31 0.26 -0.48
CA LEU A 216 14.00 1.22 -1.33
C LEU A 216 15.48 1.24 -0.93
N SER A 217 16.34 1.29 -1.93
CA SER A 217 17.77 1.42 -1.72
C SER A 217 18.06 2.75 -1.03
N THR A 218 18.72 2.66 0.12
CA THR A 218 19.42 3.78 0.78
C THR A 218 20.90 3.80 0.42
N ALA A 219 21.36 2.78 -0.32
CA ALA A 219 22.75 2.55 -0.65
C ALA A 219 23.23 3.60 -1.66
N SER A 220 23.93 4.59 -1.10
CA SER A 220 24.57 5.70 -1.77
C SER A 220 23.61 6.61 -2.53
N GLU A 221 23.24 7.70 -1.86
CA GLU A 221 23.50 9.02 -2.43
C GLU A 221 24.97 9.04 -2.93
N LYS A 222 25.27 8.39 -4.07
CA LYS A 222 26.41 8.81 -4.88
C LYS A 222 26.00 10.20 -5.32
N ARG A 223 26.41 11.17 -4.51
CA ARG A 223 26.26 12.59 -4.80
C ARG A 223 26.96 12.83 -6.13
N GLU A 224 26.23 12.80 -7.23
CA GLU A 224 26.65 13.60 -8.35
C GLU A 224 26.59 15.06 -7.89
N ALA A 225 27.69 15.77 -8.08
CA ALA A 225 27.81 17.16 -7.69
C ALA A 225 26.84 18.00 -8.53
N GLY A 226 25.61 18.17 -8.05
CA GLY A 226 24.56 18.92 -8.76
C GLY A 226 23.13 18.49 -8.40
N ASP A 227 22.93 17.27 -7.88
CA ASP A 227 21.58 16.79 -7.55
C ASP A 227 21.17 17.23 -6.15
N LEU A 228 19.98 17.84 -6.03
CA LEU A 228 19.45 18.32 -4.75
C LEU A 228 19.26 17.13 -3.79
N PRO A 229 19.58 17.28 -2.48
CA PRO A 229 19.42 16.21 -1.51
C PRO A 229 17.94 15.86 -1.34
N GLY A 230 17.49 14.75 -1.95
CA GLY A 230 16.19 14.15 -1.65
C GLY A 230 15.37 13.59 -2.82
N THR A 231 15.71 13.84 -4.07
CA THR A 231 14.83 13.55 -5.22
C THR A 231 15.24 12.33 -6.04
N ARG A 232 15.64 11.22 -5.39
CA ARG A 232 15.81 9.97 -6.15
C ARG A 232 14.43 9.46 -6.55
N THR A 233 14.15 9.51 -7.85
CA THR A 233 12.90 9.04 -8.43
C THR A 233 12.95 7.53 -8.62
N ILE A 234 11.84 6.88 -8.31
CA ILE A 234 11.62 5.46 -8.56
C ILE A 234 10.76 5.37 -9.82
N SER A 235 11.12 4.52 -10.77
CA SER A 235 10.31 4.35 -11.98
C SER A 235 9.47 3.09 -11.87
N LEU A 236 8.16 3.24 -12.09
CA LEU A 236 7.23 2.13 -12.20
C LEU A 236 6.71 2.11 -13.64
N SER A 237 7.03 1.04 -14.36
CA SER A 237 6.71 0.85 -15.76
C SER A 237 5.78 -0.34 -15.92
N MET A 238 4.66 -0.13 -16.61
CA MET A 238 3.78 -1.18 -17.09
C MET A 238 4.13 -1.41 -18.56
N ARG A 239 4.96 -2.41 -18.83
CA ARG A 239 5.34 -2.81 -20.17
C ARG A 239 4.26 -3.73 -20.75
N MET A 240 3.83 -3.44 -21.97
CA MET A 240 2.61 -4.03 -22.52
C MET A 240 2.86 -4.45 -23.97
N ARG A 241 3.24 -5.71 -24.18
CA ARG A 241 3.68 -6.22 -25.48
C ARG A 241 2.85 -7.41 -25.97
N GLY A 242 2.02 -7.99 -25.12
CA GLY A 242 1.06 -9.03 -25.53
C GLY A 242 0.01 -8.45 -26.49
N GLY A 243 -0.40 -9.23 -27.48
CA GLY A 243 -1.48 -8.81 -28.40
C GLY A 243 -2.85 -8.96 -27.75
N ASP A 244 -3.70 -7.93 -27.86
CA ASP A 244 -5.15 -7.90 -27.58
C ASP A 244 -5.63 -8.71 -26.36
N MET A 245 -4.97 -8.49 -25.20
CA MET A 245 -5.39 -9.07 -23.92
C MET A 245 -6.10 -8.01 -23.07
N PRO A 246 -7.23 -8.34 -22.42
CA PRO A 246 -7.89 -7.42 -21.51
C PRO A 246 -7.02 -7.19 -20.27
N ARG A 247 -6.50 -5.97 -20.14
CA ARG A 247 -5.67 -5.57 -18.99
C ARG A 247 -6.42 -4.57 -18.14
N ILE A 248 -6.23 -4.68 -16.84
CA ILE A 248 -6.76 -3.70 -15.89
C ILE A 248 -5.87 -3.65 -14.67
N TRP A 249 -5.53 -2.45 -14.23
CA TRP A 249 -4.86 -2.26 -12.96
C TRP A 249 -5.37 -1.02 -12.25
N LEU A 250 -5.48 -1.17 -10.94
CA LEU A 250 -5.69 -0.14 -9.96
C LEU A 250 -4.85 -0.52 -8.75
N MET A 251 -3.80 0.25 -8.51
CA MET A 251 -2.82 -0.01 -7.46
C MET A 251 -2.79 1.18 -6.51
N ARG A 252 -2.77 0.90 -5.20
CA ARG A 252 -2.56 1.93 -4.18
C ARG A 252 -1.08 1.94 -3.80
N LEU A 253 -0.43 3.08 -3.99
CA LEU A 253 0.97 3.30 -3.68
C LEU A 253 1.08 4.05 -2.35
N ALA A 254 1.69 3.42 -1.36
CA ALA A 254 1.93 3.98 -0.04
C ALA A 254 3.44 4.04 0.24
N GLN A 255 3.94 5.25 0.45
CA GLN A 255 5.31 5.51 0.86
C GLN A 255 5.39 5.39 2.39
N MET A 256 6.24 4.48 2.88
CA MET A 256 6.31 4.18 4.31
C MET A 256 7.60 4.68 4.94
N PRO A 257 7.49 5.48 6.02
CA PRO A 257 8.64 5.80 6.87
C PRO A 257 9.02 4.60 7.73
N LEU A 258 10.23 4.61 8.28
CA LEU A 258 10.80 3.51 9.08
C LEU A 258 9.89 2.98 10.20
N ALA A 259 9.07 3.83 10.81
CA ALA A 259 8.18 3.43 11.91
C ALA A 259 7.06 2.45 11.49
N HIS A 260 6.71 2.43 10.20
CA HIS A 260 5.57 1.66 9.67
C HIS A 260 5.98 0.63 8.61
N THR A 261 7.29 0.43 8.40
CA THR A 261 7.81 -0.53 7.43
C THR A 261 7.60 -1.97 7.89
N SER A 262 7.52 -2.91 6.94
CA SER A 262 7.66 -4.32 7.27
C SER A 262 9.07 -4.60 7.78
N PRO A 263 9.29 -5.76 8.44
CA PRO A 263 10.65 -6.21 8.72
C PRO A 263 11.49 -6.28 7.44
N HIS A 264 12.80 -6.09 7.59
CA HIS A 264 13.73 -6.05 6.45
C HIS A 264 13.70 -7.36 5.65
N GLY A 265 13.62 -7.24 4.32
CA GLY A 265 13.61 -8.37 3.39
C GLY A 265 12.26 -9.09 3.25
N CYS A 266 11.21 -8.62 3.92
CA CYS A 266 9.84 -9.13 3.72
C CYS A 266 9.19 -8.42 2.54
N MET A 267 8.81 -9.17 1.50
CA MET A 267 8.11 -8.63 0.33
C MET A 267 6.60 -8.76 0.45
N GLN A 268 6.13 -9.80 1.14
CA GLN A 268 4.75 -9.85 1.61
C GLN A 268 4.77 -9.77 3.13
N TYR A 269 3.96 -8.90 3.71
CA TYR A 269 3.84 -8.76 5.16
C TYR A 269 2.39 -8.83 5.59
N TYR A 270 2.08 -9.78 6.46
CA TYR A 270 0.73 -10.02 6.96
C TYR A 270 0.67 -9.66 8.45
N ASN A 271 -0.24 -8.76 8.79
CA ASN A 271 -0.44 -8.23 10.15
C ASN A 271 -1.88 -8.41 10.66
N THR A 272 -2.75 -9.08 9.91
CA THR A 272 -4.12 -9.40 10.32
C THR A 272 -4.16 -10.71 11.11
N ASP A 273 -5.17 -10.87 11.98
CA ASP A 273 -5.32 -12.06 12.84
C ASP A 273 -5.62 -13.34 12.04
N ASN A 274 -6.27 -13.19 10.89
CA ASN A 274 -6.53 -14.25 9.93
C ASN A 274 -6.32 -13.70 8.51
N GLY A 275 -5.94 -14.57 7.58
CA GLY A 275 -5.68 -14.22 6.19
C GLY A 275 -5.21 -15.42 5.38
N THR A 276 -5.06 -15.23 4.08
CA THR A 276 -4.55 -16.24 3.16
C THR A 276 -3.23 -15.80 2.58
N ILE A 277 -2.22 -16.66 2.65
CA ILE A 277 -0.94 -16.44 1.99
C ILE A 277 -1.03 -17.06 0.61
N LYS A 278 -0.70 -16.27 -0.41
CA LYS A 278 -0.73 -16.71 -1.81
C LYS A 278 0.55 -16.25 -2.49
N THR A 279 1.05 -17.09 -3.39
CA THR A 279 2.14 -16.67 -4.27
C THR A 279 1.65 -15.61 -5.24
N PHE A 280 2.57 -14.84 -5.77
CA PHE A 280 2.26 -13.99 -6.92
C PHE A 280 1.77 -14.83 -8.10
N ASN A 281 0.82 -14.29 -8.86
CA ASN A 281 0.10 -14.94 -9.94
C ASN A 281 -0.62 -16.24 -9.55
N PHE A 282 -1.05 -16.39 -8.29
CA PHE A 282 -1.86 -17.53 -7.87
C PHE A 282 -3.32 -17.38 -8.32
N ALA A 283 -3.65 -17.99 -9.48
CA ALA A 283 -4.97 -17.99 -10.10
C ALA A 283 -5.31 -19.35 -10.70
N THR A 284 -6.57 -19.61 -11.07
CA THR A 284 -7.05 -20.91 -11.61
C THR A 284 -6.23 -21.40 -12.80
N ASN A 285 -5.84 -20.49 -13.70
CA ASN A 285 -4.94 -20.75 -14.83
C ASN A 285 -3.61 -20.00 -14.69
N GLY A 286 -3.30 -19.57 -13.46
CA GLY A 286 -2.07 -18.84 -13.14
C GLY A 286 -0.89 -19.78 -13.14
N ARG A 287 0.24 -19.30 -13.67
CA ARG A 287 1.51 -20.01 -13.60
C ARG A 287 2.42 -19.38 -12.57
N HIS A 288 3.16 -20.21 -11.85
CA HIS A 288 4.17 -19.70 -10.94
C HIS A 288 5.23 -18.93 -11.75
N LEU A 289 5.55 -17.73 -11.28
CA LEU A 289 6.54 -16.86 -11.91
C LEU A 289 7.94 -17.42 -11.70
N ALA A 290 8.80 -17.28 -12.69
CA ALA A 290 10.21 -17.60 -12.57
C ALA A 290 10.97 -16.52 -11.78
N SER A 291 12.15 -16.90 -11.29
CA SER A 291 13.10 -16.00 -10.61
C SER A 291 12.52 -15.22 -9.42
N GLN A 292 11.56 -15.81 -8.71
CA GLN A 292 10.98 -15.23 -7.51
C GLN A 292 11.79 -15.63 -6.27
N ASP A 293 12.58 -14.72 -5.73
CA ASP A 293 13.21 -14.84 -4.41
C ASP A 293 12.62 -13.78 -3.47
N TYR A 294 11.62 -14.17 -2.69
CA TYR A 294 11.00 -13.28 -1.72
C TYR A 294 10.56 -14.02 -0.46
N LYS A 295 10.43 -13.25 0.62
CA LYS A 295 9.95 -13.75 1.91
C LYS A 295 8.55 -13.22 2.18
N ALA A 296 7.64 -14.13 2.51
CA ALA A 296 6.35 -13.81 3.12
C ALA A 296 6.49 -13.85 4.64
N CYS A 297 6.29 -12.70 5.28
CA CYS A 297 6.45 -12.53 6.71
C CYS A 297 5.10 -12.32 7.38
N ILE A 298 4.92 -12.93 8.55
CA ILE A 298 3.68 -12.85 9.30
C ILE A 298 4.03 -12.34 10.68
N ARG A 299 3.38 -11.27 11.09
CA ARG A 299 3.52 -10.73 12.44
C ARG A 299 2.72 -11.58 13.42
N ARG A 300 3.32 -11.91 14.56
CA ARG A 300 2.56 -12.41 15.71
C ARG A 300 1.80 -11.25 16.36
N ASN A 301 0.48 -11.26 16.29
CA ASN A 301 -0.36 -10.24 16.90
C ASN A 301 -0.46 -10.39 18.42
N SER A 302 -0.74 -9.27 19.10
CA SER A 302 -0.91 -9.25 20.56
C SER A 302 -2.09 -10.12 20.96
N GLY A 303 -1.90 -10.98 21.97
CA GLY A 303 -2.93 -11.94 22.40
C GLY A 303 -2.86 -13.31 21.72
N PHE A 304 -1.94 -13.52 20.77
CA PHE A 304 -1.76 -14.81 20.09
C PHE A 304 -0.39 -15.45 20.42
N CYS A 305 -0.38 -16.77 20.65
CA CYS A 305 0.84 -17.52 20.99
C CYS A 305 1.60 -18.05 19.76
N SER A 306 0.87 -18.52 18.74
CA SER A 306 1.44 -19.17 17.55
C SER A 306 0.63 -18.86 16.29
N ILE A 307 1.25 -19.07 15.13
CA ILE A 307 0.60 -19.01 13.81
C ILE A 307 0.27 -20.44 13.40
N ARG A 308 -0.99 -20.68 13.00
CA ARG A 308 -1.45 -21.97 12.49
C ARG A 308 -1.71 -21.87 11.00
N TYR A 309 -1.14 -22.80 10.25
CA TYR A 309 -1.37 -22.91 8.81
C TYR A 309 -2.36 -24.02 8.51
N ALA A 310 -3.21 -23.80 7.50
CA ALA A 310 -4.06 -24.80 6.91
C ALA A 310 -4.17 -24.52 5.39
N PRO A 311 -4.21 -25.56 4.55
CA PRO A 311 -4.48 -25.37 3.13
C PRO A 311 -5.89 -24.82 2.94
N CYS A 312 -6.07 -23.90 1.99
CA CYS A 312 -7.41 -23.36 1.66
C CYS A 312 -8.25 -24.43 0.94
N ASP A 313 -7.61 -25.24 0.11
CA ASP A 313 -8.17 -26.33 -0.67
C ASP A 313 -7.11 -27.43 -0.91
N HIS A 314 -7.55 -28.61 -1.34
CA HIS A 314 -6.67 -29.77 -1.58
C HIS A 314 -5.67 -29.59 -2.73
N ARG A 315 -5.85 -28.56 -3.57
CA ARG A 315 -5.00 -28.17 -4.70
C ARG A 315 -4.20 -26.88 -4.43
N SER A 316 -4.32 -26.28 -3.23
CA SER A 316 -3.66 -25.01 -2.88
C SER A 316 -2.14 -25.07 -2.95
N PHE A 317 -1.56 -26.27 -2.81
CA PHE A 317 -0.12 -26.49 -2.90
C PHE A 317 0.14 -27.66 -3.85
N ARG A 318 0.84 -27.39 -4.96
CA ARG A 318 1.24 -28.37 -5.96
C ARG A 318 2.65 -28.05 -6.43
N ILE A 319 3.52 -29.04 -6.45
CA ILE A 319 4.86 -28.97 -7.04
C ILE A 319 4.87 -29.95 -8.22
N GLY A 320 5.01 -29.43 -9.45
CA GLY A 320 5.24 -30.26 -10.65
C GLY A 320 4.00 -30.98 -11.21
N PRO A 321 4.15 -31.69 -12.34
CA PRO A 321 3.04 -32.25 -13.09
C PRO A 321 2.35 -33.35 -12.26
N SER A 322 1.02 -33.32 -12.25
CA SER A 322 0.20 -34.38 -11.68
C SER A 322 0.28 -35.63 -12.57
N SER A 323 1.40 -36.35 -12.56
CA SER A 323 1.40 -37.76 -12.98
C SER A 323 0.82 -38.57 -11.81
N GLY A 324 -0.48 -38.49 -11.69
CA GLY A 324 -1.23 -38.99 -10.55
C GLY A 324 -2.65 -38.48 -10.63
N THR A 325 -3.39 -39.00 -11.61
CA THR A 325 -4.83 -39.17 -11.47
C THR A 325 -5.12 -39.55 -10.01
N PRO A 326 -5.98 -38.82 -9.28
CA PRO A 326 -6.54 -39.38 -8.06
C PRO A 326 -7.31 -40.61 -8.51
N ALA A 327 -6.82 -41.79 -8.15
CA ALA A 327 -7.60 -43.00 -8.29
C ALA A 327 -8.85 -42.80 -7.44
N VAL A 328 -9.95 -42.45 -8.10
CA VAL A 328 -11.27 -42.66 -7.55
C VAL A 328 -11.41 -44.17 -7.46
N ILE A 329 -11.18 -44.70 -6.26
CA ILE A 329 -11.53 -46.08 -5.94
C ILE A 329 -13.05 -46.06 -5.79
N ASP A 330 -13.76 -46.17 -6.91
CA ASP A 330 -15.15 -46.58 -6.90
C ASP A 330 -15.19 -48.12 -6.90
N PRO A 331 -16.01 -48.75 -6.06
CA PRO A 331 -16.12 -50.20 -6.00
C PRO A 331 -16.95 -50.68 -7.19
N VAL A 332 -16.33 -51.56 -7.99
CA VAL A 332 -16.92 -52.70 -8.71
C VAL A 332 -18.33 -52.49 -9.28
N ASP A 333 -18.42 -52.37 -10.61
CA ASP A 333 -19.27 -53.30 -11.35
C ASP A 333 -18.63 -53.69 -12.67
N THR A 334 -18.96 -54.90 -13.11
CA THR A 334 -18.17 -55.75 -13.99
C THR A 334 -18.82 -55.83 -15.37
N GLN A 335 -18.01 -56.13 -16.40
CA GLN A 335 -18.38 -56.62 -17.75
C GLN A 335 -18.74 -55.52 -18.77
N GLN A 336 -18.30 -55.54 -20.03
CA GLN A 336 -17.54 -56.49 -20.85
C GLN A 336 -17.06 -55.73 -22.11
N ASP A 337 -15.87 -56.12 -22.63
CA ASP A 337 -15.41 -56.22 -24.04
C ASP A 337 -15.91 -55.21 -25.11
N GLU A 338 -15.11 -54.68 -26.03
CA GLU A 338 -14.21 -55.38 -26.97
C GLU A 338 -13.39 -54.36 -27.81
N MET A 339 -12.53 -54.89 -28.69
CA MET A 339 -11.31 -54.28 -29.28
C MET A 339 -11.48 -53.25 -30.43
N MET A 340 -10.40 -52.45 -30.61
CA MET A 340 -9.94 -51.59 -31.73
C MET A 340 -10.07 -52.21 -33.15
N PRO A 341 -9.87 -51.53 -34.33
CA PRO A 341 -8.97 -50.38 -34.57
C PRO A 341 -9.31 -49.32 -35.67
N VAL A 342 -8.59 -48.19 -35.59
CA VAL A 342 -7.92 -47.37 -36.64
C VAL A 342 -8.49 -47.31 -38.06
N ASP A 343 -8.82 -46.09 -38.53
CA ASP A 343 -8.38 -45.62 -39.86
C ASP A 343 -8.25 -44.09 -39.93
N ASP A 344 -7.23 -43.65 -40.66
CA ASP A 344 -6.88 -42.28 -40.98
C ASP A 344 -7.73 -41.76 -42.15
N THR A 345 -8.22 -40.52 -42.11
CA THR A 345 -8.32 -39.68 -43.32
C THR A 345 -8.52 -38.20 -42.99
N GLN A 346 -7.82 -37.38 -43.75
CA GLN A 346 -7.68 -35.93 -43.61
C GLN A 346 -8.86 -35.16 -44.25
N THR A 347 -9.23 -34.05 -43.58
CA THR A 347 -9.58 -32.70 -44.10
C THR A 347 -10.43 -32.53 -45.37
N GLN A 348 -11.56 -31.81 -45.25
CA GLN A 348 -11.80 -30.41 -45.73
C GLN A 348 -13.32 -30.11 -45.66
N GLU A 349 -13.69 -29.09 -44.89
CA GLU A 349 -14.33 -27.83 -45.37
C GLU A 349 -15.86 -27.93 -45.47
N ASP A 350 -16.56 -27.13 -44.66
CA ASP A 350 -17.54 -26.15 -45.16
C ASP A 350 -18.13 -25.34 -43.99
N GLU A 351 -18.16 -24.03 -44.18
CA GLU A 351 -18.81 -23.03 -43.35
C GLU A 351 -20.34 -23.19 -43.40
N ILE A 352 -21.07 -22.75 -42.37
CA ILE A 352 -22.25 -21.86 -42.45
C ILE A 352 -22.79 -21.54 -41.05
N GLU A 353 -23.23 -20.30 -40.95
CA GLU A 353 -23.81 -19.52 -39.85
C GLU A 353 -24.88 -20.19 -38.97
N GLY A 354 -24.94 -19.73 -37.71
CA GLY A 354 -26.19 -19.14 -37.21
C GLY A 354 -26.88 -19.77 -35.99
N SER A 355 -27.15 -18.89 -35.04
CA SER A 355 -28.20 -18.95 -34.00
C SER A 355 -27.86 -19.66 -32.69
N GLY A 356 -28.02 -18.89 -31.61
CA GLY A 356 -27.76 -19.30 -30.24
C GLY A 356 -28.78 -20.30 -29.69
N ASN A 357 -28.40 -20.86 -28.56
CA ASN A 357 -29.28 -21.20 -27.44
C ASN A 357 -28.41 -21.42 -26.19
N GLU A 358 -28.81 -20.81 -25.09
CA GLU A 358 -28.29 -21.04 -23.74
C GLU A 358 -28.36 -22.53 -23.37
N PRO A 359 -27.38 -23.09 -22.64
CA PRO A 359 -27.59 -24.36 -21.97
C PRO A 359 -28.31 -24.13 -20.64
N ASP A 360 -29.48 -24.76 -20.60
CA ASP A 360 -30.42 -24.96 -19.51
C ASP A 360 -29.76 -25.30 -18.17
N VAL A 361 -30.27 -24.67 -17.10
CA VAL A 361 -29.88 -24.87 -15.71
C VAL A 361 -30.70 -26.04 -15.18
N ASP A 362 -30.10 -27.24 -15.07
CA ASP A 362 -30.70 -28.38 -14.34
C ASP A 362 -30.83 -27.99 -12.85
N GLN A 363 -32.02 -27.53 -12.45
CA GLN A 363 -32.40 -27.31 -11.07
C GLN A 363 -32.61 -28.67 -10.38
N ARG A 364 -31.56 -29.23 -9.78
CA ARG A 364 -31.70 -30.28 -8.76
C ARG A 364 -31.73 -29.68 -7.36
N GLU A 365 -32.93 -29.71 -6.78
CA GLU A 365 -33.22 -29.39 -5.39
C GLU A 365 -32.53 -30.39 -4.44
N PRO A 366 -31.92 -29.96 -3.31
CA PRO A 366 -31.27 -30.88 -2.37
C PRO A 366 -32.31 -31.68 -1.57
N PRO A 367 -32.05 -32.95 -1.23
CA PRO A 367 -33.05 -33.81 -0.58
C PRO A 367 -33.35 -33.33 0.84
N GLN A 368 -34.64 -33.23 1.17
CA GLN A 368 -35.09 -32.85 2.50
C GLN A 368 -34.72 -33.92 3.55
N PRO A 369 -34.23 -33.50 4.73
CA PRO A 369 -33.85 -34.42 5.79
C PRO A 369 -35.08 -35.06 6.47
N SER A 370 -35.08 -36.40 6.57
CA SER A 370 -36.15 -37.19 7.19
C SER A 370 -36.37 -36.82 8.67
N LEU A 371 -37.61 -36.98 9.17
CA LEU A 371 -38.02 -36.65 10.55
C LEU A 371 -37.06 -37.23 11.62
N LEU A 372 -36.54 -38.45 11.40
CA LEU A 372 -35.60 -39.11 12.30
C LEU A 372 -34.27 -38.36 12.44
N SER A 373 -33.81 -37.67 11.38
CA SER A 373 -32.58 -36.87 11.43
C SER A 373 -32.75 -35.57 12.23
N ARG A 374 -33.95 -34.98 12.23
CA ARG A 374 -34.30 -33.78 13.01
C ARG A 374 -34.41 -34.11 14.50
N VAL A 375 -35.01 -35.26 14.84
CA VAL A 375 -35.09 -35.75 16.24
C VAL A 375 -33.69 -36.05 16.79
N ARG A 376 -32.82 -36.69 16.01
CA ARG A 376 -31.45 -37.00 16.44
C ARG A 376 -30.60 -35.74 16.68
N LYS A 377 -30.82 -34.68 15.89
CA LYS A 377 -30.19 -33.36 16.09
C LYS A 377 -30.71 -32.64 17.34
N HIS A 378 -32.00 -32.77 17.65
CA HIS A 378 -32.60 -32.19 18.85
C HIS A 378 -32.13 -32.90 20.14
N ILE A 379 -32.06 -34.24 20.13
CA ILE A 379 -31.55 -35.02 21.26
C ILE A 379 -30.07 -34.70 21.53
N LYS A 380 -29.23 -34.61 20.48
CA LYS A 380 -27.82 -34.21 20.64
C LYS A 380 -27.68 -32.80 21.22
N LYS A 381 -28.56 -31.86 20.85
CA LYS A 381 -28.54 -30.49 21.37
C LYS A 381 -28.98 -30.43 22.85
N GLN A 382 -30.00 -31.20 23.24
CA GLN A 382 -30.46 -31.33 24.63
C GLN A 382 -29.39 -31.95 25.54
N ILE A 383 -28.70 -33.00 25.10
CA ILE A 383 -27.60 -33.62 25.86
C ILE A 383 -26.42 -32.63 26.05
N ALA A 384 -26.09 -31.85 25.01
CA ALA A 384 -25.03 -30.84 25.09
C ALA A 384 -25.38 -29.71 26.08
N ILE A 385 -26.63 -29.26 26.13
CA ILE A 385 -27.08 -28.21 27.07
C ILE A 385 -27.06 -28.74 28.51
N SER A 386 -27.46 -30.00 28.73
CA SER A 386 -27.47 -30.60 30.07
C SER A 386 -26.07 -30.85 30.63
N LEU A 387 -25.07 -31.11 29.78
CA LEU A 387 -23.66 -31.25 30.17
C LEU A 387 -23.01 -29.91 30.55
N ILE A 388 -23.41 -28.81 29.91
CA ILE A 388 -22.89 -27.46 30.20
C ILE A 388 -23.47 -26.92 31.53
N SER A 389 -24.76 -27.19 31.81
CA SER A 389 -25.40 -26.82 33.08
C SER A 389 -24.80 -27.55 34.28
N GLY A 390 -24.37 -28.81 34.12
CA GLY A 390 -23.77 -29.60 35.20
C GLY A 390 -22.33 -29.19 35.55
N THR A 391 -21.62 -28.50 34.65
CA THR A 391 -20.27 -27.98 34.90
C THR A 391 -20.27 -26.64 35.64
N GLU A 392 -21.24 -25.76 35.38
CA GLU A 392 -21.35 -24.46 36.08
C GLU A 392 -21.77 -24.62 37.56
N GLU A 393 -22.56 -25.64 37.89
CA GLU A 393 -23.01 -25.86 39.28
C GLU A 393 -21.90 -26.45 40.18
N LYS A 394 -20.97 -27.23 39.61
CA LYS A 394 -19.77 -27.71 40.33
C LYS A 394 -18.73 -26.62 40.58
N GLU A 395 -18.55 -25.69 39.64
CA GLU A 395 -17.57 -24.61 39.78
C GLU A 395 -18.01 -23.54 40.79
N LYS A 396 -19.33 -23.33 40.95
CA LYS A 396 -19.89 -22.39 41.94
C LYS A 396 -19.80 -22.90 43.38
N THR A 397 -19.84 -24.22 43.58
CA THR A 397 -19.76 -24.87 44.90
C THR A 397 -18.30 -24.98 45.41
N ASP A 398 -17.32 -25.10 44.51
CA ASP A 398 -15.89 -25.14 44.90
C ASP A 398 -15.31 -23.74 45.19
N ARG A 399 -15.94 -22.67 44.68
CA ARG A 399 -15.53 -21.27 44.92
C ARG A 399 -16.03 -20.70 46.24
N THR A 400 -17.08 -21.28 46.84
CA THR A 400 -17.59 -20.87 48.16
C THR A 400 -16.88 -21.56 49.33
N ARG A 401 -16.14 -22.65 49.06
CA ARG A 401 -15.41 -23.41 50.10
C ARG A 401 -13.97 -22.95 50.33
N ARG A 402 -13.48 -21.99 49.54
CA ARG A 402 -12.08 -21.51 49.55
C ARG A 402 -11.93 -20.08 50.11
N VAL A 403 -12.99 -19.56 50.74
CA VAL A 403 -13.03 -18.21 51.36
C VAL A 403 -13.20 -18.30 52.90
N ASP A 404 -13.51 -19.48 53.43
CA ASP A 404 -13.60 -19.75 54.87
C ASP A 404 -12.59 -20.84 55.26
N GLU A 405 -11.29 -20.54 55.16
CA GLU A 405 -10.19 -21.25 55.86
C GLU A 405 -8.97 -20.34 56.04
#